data_AF-A0A6G1HDJ6-F1
#
_entry.id   AF-A0A6G1HDJ6-F1
#
_cell.length_a   1.000
_cell.length_b   1.000
_cell.length_c   1.000
_cell.angle_alpha   90.00
_cell.angle_beta   90.00
_cell.angle_gamma   90.00
#
_symmetry.space_group_name_H-M   'P 1'
#
loop_
_entity.id
_entity.type
_entity.pdbx_description
1 polymer ?
#
loop_
_entity_poly.entity_id
_entity_poly.type
_entity_poly.pdbx_seq_one_letter_code
_entity_poly.pdbx_strand_id
1 'polypeptide(L)'
;MLDDVFNGRTQIRIFAQPPAPPTPPPHVQTEQAHGEVSSTSSLVPASVLAPVSTSSSTTSTALPSQTIFPSTILAGSNGQMSPPKLSRVVNSVPDLWREWTQGLSGQPSIQSLEDQYGVSWRQSPKEKTFFSRRKVIIDCIRTAISRGESSASAVVRLETLRANGGWSLSQLYKRLNKRELIFP
;
A
#
# COMPACT_ATOMS: atom_id res chain seq x y z
N MET A 1 -38.85 -37.64 -26.02
CA MET A 1 -37.43 -37.37 -26.33
C MET A 1 -37.40 -36.13 -27.21
N LEU A 2 -37.62 -34.98 -26.56
CA LEU A 2 -37.82 -33.59 -27.00
C LEU A 2 -37.76 -32.84 -25.64
N ASP A 3 -36.97 -31.79 -25.37
CA ASP A 3 -36.51 -30.68 -26.18
C ASP A 3 -35.16 -30.13 -25.65
N ASP A 4 -34.22 -29.88 -26.55
CA ASP A 4 -32.99 -29.10 -26.33
C ASP A 4 -33.27 -27.67 -26.79
N VAL A 5 -33.46 -26.72 -25.86
CA VAL A 5 -33.65 -25.30 -26.17
C VAL A 5 -32.83 -24.42 -25.23
N PHE A 6 -31.81 -23.80 -25.83
CA PHE A 6 -31.25 -22.47 -25.59
C PHE A 6 -30.72 -22.10 -24.19
N ASN A 7 -29.39 -21.90 -24.13
CA ASN A 7 -28.90 -20.60 -23.66
C ASN A 7 -27.63 -20.20 -24.40
N GLY A 8 -27.81 -19.53 -25.54
CA GLY A 8 -26.75 -18.86 -26.27
C GLY A 8 -26.14 -17.74 -25.44
N ARG A 9 -24.84 -17.86 -25.14
CA ARG A 9 -24.01 -16.74 -24.71
C ARG A 9 -22.98 -16.45 -25.78
N THR A 10 -23.37 -15.55 -26.68
CA THR A 10 -22.50 -14.85 -27.60
C THR A 10 -21.35 -14.20 -26.81
N GLN A 11 -20.15 -14.77 -26.91
CA GLN A 11 -18.91 -14.16 -26.45
C GLN A 11 -18.47 -13.15 -27.51
N ILE A 12 -18.95 -11.91 -27.40
CA ILE A 12 -18.41 -10.78 -28.16
C ILE A 12 -17.09 -10.40 -27.49
N ARG A 13 -15.99 -10.92 -28.02
CA ARG A 13 -14.64 -10.62 -27.56
C ARG A 13 -14.21 -9.25 -28.11
N ILE A 14 -14.70 -8.18 -27.49
CA ILE A 14 -14.20 -6.82 -27.75
C ILE A 14 -12.88 -6.70 -26.99
N PHE A 15 -11.76 -6.88 -27.71
CA PHE A 15 -10.44 -6.49 -27.23
C PHE A 15 -10.41 -4.96 -27.13
N ALA A 16 -10.67 -4.42 -25.94
CA ALA A 16 -10.33 -3.04 -25.62
C ALA A 16 -8.80 -2.99 -25.42
N GLN A 17 -8.09 -2.56 -26.45
CA GLN A 17 -6.67 -2.26 -26.40
C GLN A 17 -6.43 -1.06 -25.46
N PRO A 18 -5.50 -1.12 -24.48
CA PRO A 18 -5.17 0.04 -23.67
C PRO A 18 -4.56 1.15 -24.56
N PRO A 19 -4.80 2.44 -24.25
CA PRO A 19 -4.21 3.54 -25.01
C PRO A 19 -2.68 3.46 -24.92
N ALA A 20 -2.02 3.59 -26.07
CA ALA A 20 -0.57 3.63 -26.16
C ALA A 20 0.00 4.81 -25.34
N PRO A 21 1.20 4.67 -24.75
CA PRO A 21 1.89 5.80 -24.12
C PRO A 21 2.17 6.90 -25.16
N PRO A 22 2.15 8.19 -24.78
CA PRO A 22 2.48 9.27 -25.69
C PRO A 22 3.91 9.10 -26.20
N THR A 23 4.06 9.05 -27.52
CA THR A 23 5.33 9.13 -28.22
C THR A 23 6.06 10.43 -27.83
N PRO A 24 7.37 10.38 -27.52
CA PRO A 24 8.15 11.61 -27.40
C PRO A 24 8.22 12.33 -28.76
N PRO A 25 8.24 13.67 -28.78
CA PRO A 25 8.30 14.45 -30.01
C PRO A 25 9.63 14.21 -30.75
N PRO A 26 9.67 14.38 -32.09
CA PRO A 26 10.90 14.28 -32.85
C PRO A 26 11.82 15.45 -32.50
N HIS A 27 12.95 15.15 -31.86
CA HIS A 27 14.01 16.13 -31.62
C HIS A 27 14.74 16.40 -32.95
N VAL A 28 14.50 17.58 -33.52
CA VAL A 28 15.23 18.12 -34.67
C VAL A 28 16.67 18.46 -34.25
N GLN A 29 17.54 18.35 -35.24
CA GLN A 29 18.99 18.24 -35.29
C GLN A 29 19.81 19.49 -34.87
N THR A 30 21.08 19.22 -34.53
CA THR A 30 22.31 19.98 -34.87
C THR A 30 22.64 21.31 -34.16
N GLU A 31 23.78 21.31 -33.46
CA GLU A 31 24.86 22.34 -33.32
C GLU A 31 25.60 22.05 -31.99
N GLN A 32 26.92 22.11 -31.77
CA GLN A 32 28.13 22.63 -32.42
C GLN A 32 29.33 21.88 -31.76
N ALA A 33 30.28 21.32 -32.54
CA ALA A 33 31.64 21.83 -32.77
C ALA A 33 32.49 22.25 -31.54
N HIS A 34 33.41 21.35 -31.16
CA HIS A 34 34.87 21.48 -30.95
C HIS A 34 35.47 22.60 -30.07
N GLY A 35 36.44 22.20 -29.24
CA GLY A 35 37.37 23.03 -28.45
C GLY A 35 37.17 22.75 -26.95
N GLU A 36 38.15 22.48 -26.10
CA GLU A 36 39.60 22.66 -26.13
C GLU A 36 40.17 21.80 -24.98
N VAL A 37 41.43 21.40 -25.13
CA VAL A 37 42.19 20.55 -24.20
C VAL A 37 42.83 21.36 -23.06
N SER A 38 43.21 20.65 -21.98
CA SER A 38 44.09 21.08 -20.85
C SER A 38 43.33 21.80 -19.71
N SER A 39 43.60 21.64 -18.41
CA SER A 39 44.78 21.29 -17.62
C SER A 39 44.31 20.84 -16.22
N THR A 40 44.70 19.66 -15.73
CA THR A 40 45.66 19.41 -14.62
C THR A 40 45.45 20.11 -13.26
N SER A 41 45.59 19.28 -12.21
CA SER A 41 46.04 19.58 -10.83
C SER A 41 45.14 20.45 -9.95
N SER A 42 44.56 19.86 -8.90
CA SER A 42 45.12 19.79 -7.53
C SER A 42 45.25 21.15 -6.85
N LEU A 43 44.61 21.28 -5.68
CA LEU A 43 45.24 21.58 -4.39
C LEU A 43 44.17 21.91 -3.32
N VAL A 44 44.13 21.10 -2.26
CA VAL A 44 43.64 21.49 -0.93
C VAL A 44 44.79 22.23 -0.19
N PRO A 45 44.49 23.23 0.67
CA PRO A 45 44.69 23.06 2.13
C PRO A 45 43.65 23.85 2.98
N ALA A 46 43.07 23.30 4.04
CA ALA A 46 43.54 23.21 5.44
C ALA A 46 43.60 24.55 6.23
N SER A 47 42.69 24.72 7.22
CA SER A 47 42.89 25.36 8.54
C SER A 47 41.56 25.34 9.31
N VAL A 48 41.38 24.52 10.35
CA VAL A 48 41.85 24.67 11.75
C VAL A 48 41.04 25.74 12.51
N LEU A 49 40.15 25.31 13.40
CA LEU A 49 40.14 25.58 14.85
C LEU A 49 38.79 25.23 15.49
N ALA A 50 38.84 24.31 16.47
CA ALA A 50 37.83 24.18 17.52
C ALA A 50 37.85 25.42 18.43
N PRO A 51 36.80 25.65 19.21
CA PRO A 51 36.98 25.39 20.64
C PRO A 51 35.82 24.64 21.30
N VAL A 52 36.24 23.77 22.21
CA VAL A 52 35.44 23.14 23.25
C VAL A 52 34.94 24.21 24.23
N SER A 53 33.63 24.21 24.53
CA SER A 53 33.08 24.93 25.67
C SER A 53 32.55 23.92 26.68
N THR A 54 33.38 23.66 27.67
CA THR A 54 33.05 23.02 28.95
C THR A 54 32.40 24.06 29.86
N SER A 55 31.22 23.77 30.40
CA SER A 55 30.68 24.28 31.68
C SER A 55 29.39 23.48 31.98
N SER A 56 29.40 22.51 32.89
CA SER A 56 29.28 22.61 34.36
C SER A 56 27.83 22.59 34.84
N SER A 57 27.59 21.64 35.73
CA SER A 57 26.35 21.21 36.38
C SER A 57 25.61 22.29 37.15
N THR A 58 24.28 22.23 37.16
CA THR A 58 23.45 22.71 38.29
C THR A 58 22.29 21.75 38.57
N THR A 59 22.31 21.21 39.78
CA THR A 59 21.22 20.51 40.45
C THR A 59 20.13 21.50 40.88
N SER A 60 18.86 21.23 40.57
CA SER A 60 17.68 21.51 41.41
C SER A 60 16.43 20.96 40.69
N THR A 61 15.78 19.93 41.24
CA THR A 61 14.64 20.06 42.18
C THR A 61 13.35 20.47 41.46
N ALA A 62 12.48 19.49 41.20
CA ALA A 62 11.04 19.46 41.52
C ALA A 62 10.23 18.65 40.49
N LEU A 63 9.58 17.57 40.95
CA LEU A 63 8.36 17.03 40.33
C LEU A 63 7.23 18.05 40.53
N PRO A 64 6.35 18.25 39.53
CA PRO A 64 5.13 17.45 39.51
C PRO A 64 4.75 16.94 38.12
N SER A 65 4.13 15.76 38.13
CA SER A 65 3.36 15.13 37.06
C SER A 65 2.63 16.14 36.18
N GLN A 66 2.89 16.14 34.87
CA GLN A 66 1.86 16.40 33.86
C GLN A 66 2.13 15.55 32.62
N THR A 67 1.35 14.48 32.53
CA THR A 67 1.18 13.64 31.36
C THR A 67 0.64 14.48 30.21
N ILE A 68 1.52 14.90 29.30
CA ILE A 68 1.11 15.57 28.06
C ILE A 68 0.95 14.46 27.01
N PHE A 69 -0.22 13.85 26.97
CA PHE A 69 -0.68 13.16 25.77
C PHE A 69 -0.97 14.26 24.73
N PRO A 70 -0.47 14.18 23.49
CA PRO A 70 -0.96 15.04 22.42
C PRO A 70 -2.36 14.55 22.01
N SER A 71 -3.37 14.96 22.77
CA SER A 71 -4.75 14.99 22.30
C SER A 71 -4.96 16.30 21.53
N THR A 72 -4.53 16.33 20.27
CA THR A 72 -4.95 17.41 19.35
C THR A 72 -6.16 16.95 18.56
N ILE A 73 -7.30 17.24 19.18
CA ILE A 73 -8.61 17.57 18.64
C ILE A 73 -8.56 17.97 17.15
N LEU A 74 -9.29 17.24 16.30
CA LEU A 74 -9.82 17.77 15.04
C LEU A 74 -11.34 17.85 15.14
N ALA A 75 -11.81 19.08 14.96
CA ALA A 75 -13.19 19.51 15.03
C ALA A 75 -14.03 18.98 13.85
N GLY A 76 -15.33 18.79 14.11
CA GLY A 76 -16.38 19.07 13.13
C GLY A 76 -16.97 17.89 12.37
N SER A 77 -17.89 17.16 13.00
CA SER A 77 -19.27 16.97 12.51
C SER A 77 -19.96 15.88 13.33
N ASN A 78 -21.05 16.26 13.99
CA ASN A 78 -21.96 15.36 14.69
C ASN A 78 -22.85 14.61 13.66
N GLY A 79 -22.21 14.00 12.66
CA GLY A 79 -22.86 13.01 11.80
C GLY A 79 -22.78 11.69 12.52
N GLN A 80 -23.90 10.98 12.64
CA GLN A 80 -23.95 9.61 13.13
C GLN A 80 -22.96 8.76 12.32
N MET A 81 -21.71 8.66 12.82
CA MET A 81 -20.62 8.05 12.10
C MET A 81 -20.86 6.55 12.19
N SER A 82 -21.44 6.00 11.12
CA SER A 82 -21.61 4.56 11.03
C SER A 82 -20.26 3.92 11.30
N PRO A 83 -20.18 2.88 12.15
CA PRO A 83 -18.92 2.26 12.48
C PRO A 83 -18.15 1.95 11.19
N PRO A 84 -16.85 2.25 11.12
CA PRO A 84 -16.04 2.00 9.94
C PRO A 84 -16.20 0.53 9.51
N LYS A 85 -16.46 0.29 8.24
CA LYS A 85 -16.72 -1.05 7.69
C LYS A 85 -15.80 -1.31 6.51
N LEU A 86 -15.37 -2.56 6.37
CA LEU A 86 -14.69 -3.02 5.18
C LEU A 86 -15.64 -2.99 3.97
N SER A 87 -15.21 -2.37 2.88
CA SER A 87 -15.97 -2.26 1.64
C SER A 87 -16.25 -3.64 1.06
N ARG A 88 -17.53 -3.94 0.82
CA ARG A 88 -18.00 -5.19 0.21
C ARG A 88 -17.74 -5.26 -1.30
N VAL A 89 -17.45 -4.12 -1.92
CA VAL A 89 -17.26 -4.00 -3.37
C VAL A 89 -15.85 -4.42 -3.78
N VAL A 90 -14.90 -4.38 -2.83
CA VAL A 90 -13.51 -4.76 -3.06
C VAL A 90 -13.40 -6.27 -3.29
N ASN A 91 -13.20 -6.63 -4.55
CA ASN A 91 -13.15 -8.01 -5.03
C ASN A 91 -11.81 -8.40 -5.65
N SER A 92 -10.90 -7.45 -5.81
CA SER A 92 -9.57 -7.64 -6.41
C SER A 92 -8.49 -7.46 -5.35
N VAL A 93 -7.36 -8.17 -5.50
CA VAL A 93 -6.21 -8.03 -4.60
C VAL A 93 -5.63 -6.60 -4.60
N PRO A 94 -5.45 -5.91 -5.74
CA PRO A 94 -4.94 -4.54 -5.73
C PRO A 94 -5.86 -3.55 -5.01
N ASP A 95 -7.17 -3.69 -5.19
CA ASP A 95 -8.15 -2.85 -4.49
C ASP A 95 -8.14 -3.12 -2.99
N LEU A 96 -7.95 -4.38 -2.59
CA LEU A 96 -7.82 -4.77 -1.19
C LEU A 96 -6.55 -4.19 -0.56
N TRP A 97 -5.42 -4.26 -1.27
CA TRP A 97 -4.17 -3.67 -0.79
C TRP A 97 -4.30 -2.16 -0.62
N ARG A 98 -4.91 -1.47 -1.61
CA ARG A 98 -5.16 -0.03 -1.55
C ARG A 98 -6.09 0.35 -0.39
N GLU A 99 -7.20 -0.35 -0.22
CA GLU A 99 -8.13 -0.15 0.91
C GLU A 99 -7.39 -0.31 2.25
N TRP A 100 -6.45 -1.26 2.32
CA TRP A 100 -5.70 -1.53 3.53
C TRP A 100 -4.67 -0.45 3.89
N THR A 101 -3.94 0.07 2.90
CA THR A 101 -2.83 1.01 3.13
C THR A 101 -3.22 2.47 3.00
N GLN A 102 -4.11 2.80 2.07
CA GLN A 102 -4.49 4.18 1.74
C GLN A 102 -5.92 4.51 2.19
N GLY A 103 -6.78 3.50 2.30
CA GLY A 103 -8.21 3.70 2.46
C GLY A 103 -8.94 3.77 1.11
N LEU A 104 -10.27 3.82 1.16
CA LEU A 104 -11.11 3.82 -0.03
C LEU A 104 -12.34 4.70 0.19
N SER A 105 -12.77 5.45 -0.84
CA SER A 105 -14.00 6.25 -0.82
C SER A 105 -14.08 7.25 0.36
N GLY A 106 -12.98 7.90 0.69
CA GLY A 106 -12.91 8.86 1.80
C GLY A 106 -12.93 8.22 3.20
N GLN A 107 -12.90 6.89 3.29
CA GLN A 107 -12.69 6.19 4.56
C GLN A 107 -11.19 6.11 4.89
N PRO A 108 -10.82 6.14 6.18
CA PRO A 108 -9.44 5.92 6.59
C PRO A 108 -8.96 4.52 6.16
N SER A 109 -7.64 4.35 6.09
CA SER A 109 -7.06 3.04 5.82
C SER A 109 -7.45 2.02 6.89
N ILE A 110 -7.64 0.76 6.50
CA ILE A 110 -7.94 -0.32 7.46
C ILE A 110 -6.80 -0.47 8.48
N GLN A 111 -5.56 -0.18 8.07
CA GLN A 111 -4.42 -0.17 8.97
C GLN A 111 -4.56 0.91 10.06
N SER A 112 -4.96 2.13 9.69
CA SER A 112 -5.21 3.21 10.65
C SER A 112 -6.36 2.88 11.60
N LEU A 113 -7.42 2.22 11.09
CA LEU A 113 -8.53 1.78 11.93
C LEU A 113 -8.13 0.73 12.95
N GLU A 114 -7.28 -0.22 12.54
CA GLU A 114 -6.75 -1.23 13.45
C GLU A 114 -5.84 -0.62 14.53
N ASP A 115 -5.04 0.39 14.18
CA ASP A 115 -4.16 1.10 15.11
C ASP A 115 -4.96 1.95 16.12
N GLN A 116 -5.95 2.70 15.64
CA GLN A 116 -6.72 3.63 16.46
C GLN A 116 -7.81 2.96 17.31
N TYR A 117 -8.46 1.92 16.78
CA TYR A 117 -9.65 1.32 17.40
C TYR A 117 -9.50 -0.17 17.73
N GLY A 118 -8.49 -0.86 17.19
CA GLY A 118 -8.23 -2.29 17.47
C GLY A 118 -9.43 -3.19 17.15
N VAL A 119 -9.90 -3.96 18.14
CA VAL A 119 -11.05 -4.86 17.95
C VAL A 119 -12.39 -4.10 17.96
N SER A 120 -12.42 -2.88 18.51
CA SER A 120 -13.67 -2.14 18.75
C SER A 120 -14.37 -1.67 17.48
N TRP A 121 -13.65 -1.52 16.35
CA TRP A 121 -14.29 -1.19 15.07
C TRP A 121 -14.91 -2.41 14.36
N ARG A 122 -14.60 -3.64 14.81
CA ARG A 122 -15.09 -4.92 14.24
C ARG A 122 -15.98 -5.70 15.21
N GLN A 123 -16.96 -5.06 15.82
CA GLN A 123 -17.84 -5.75 16.79
C GLN A 123 -18.76 -6.80 16.14
N SER A 124 -19.15 -6.61 14.87
CA SER A 124 -20.02 -7.55 14.18
C SER A 124 -19.29 -8.86 13.84
N PRO A 125 -19.87 -10.05 14.13
CA PRO A 125 -19.28 -11.34 13.75
C PRO A 125 -18.97 -11.45 12.24
N LYS A 126 -19.78 -10.80 11.41
CA LYS A 126 -19.57 -10.74 9.95
C LYS A 126 -18.32 -9.95 9.61
N GLU A 127 -18.11 -8.78 10.23
CA GLU A 127 -16.90 -7.97 10.03
C GLU A 127 -15.64 -8.69 10.54
N LYS A 128 -15.72 -9.37 11.69
CA LYS A 128 -14.59 -10.18 12.21
C LYS A 128 -14.15 -11.22 11.19
N THR A 129 -15.11 -11.97 10.65
CA THR A 129 -14.83 -13.02 9.65
C THR A 129 -14.27 -12.42 8.37
N PHE A 130 -14.84 -11.32 7.91
CA PHE A 130 -14.42 -10.67 6.67
C PHE A 130 -13.01 -10.09 6.77
N PHE A 131 -12.71 -9.43 7.88
CA PHE A 131 -11.38 -8.95 8.21
C PHE A 131 -10.38 -10.10 8.28
N SER A 132 -10.66 -11.16 9.03
CA SER A 132 -9.71 -12.28 9.18
C SER A 132 -9.35 -12.91 7.84
N ARG A 133 -10.32 -13.10 6.94
CA ARG A 133 -10.07 -13.64 5.60
C ARG A 133 -9.18 -12.73 4.75
N ARG A 134 -9.47 -11.42 4.78
CA ARG A 134 -8.71 -10.40 4.03
C ARG A 134 -7.31 -10.21 4.60
N LYS A 135 -7.18 -10.26 5.93
CA LYS A 135 -5.91 -10.14 6.65
C LYS A 135 -4.90 -11.20 6.22
N VAL A 136 -5.32 -12.45 6.00
CA VAL A 136 -4.41 -13.49 5.49
C VAL A 136 -3.82 -13.14 4.12
N ILE A 137 -4.60 -12.54 3.22
CA ILE A 137 -4.11 -12.10 1.90
C ILE A 137 -3.10 -10.95 2.08
N ILE A 138 -3.39 -10.01 2.98
CA ILE A 138 -2.50 -8.89 3.30
C ILE A 138 -1.20 -9.36 3.97
N ASP A 139 -1.29 -10.29 4.92
CA ASP A 139 -0.13 -10.87 5.60
C ASP A 139 0.74 -11.64 4.62
N CYS A 140 0.13 -12.28 3.61
CA CYS A 140 0.86 -12.89 2.50
C CYS A 140 1.66 -11.85 1.70
N ILE A 141 1.05 -10.70 1.35
CA ILE A 141 1.76 -9.60 0.67
C ILE A 141 2.90 -9.07 1.56
N ARG A 142 2.64 -8.86 2.85
CA ARG A 142 3.67 -8.40 3.80
C ARG A 142 4.82 -9.39 3.95
N THR A 143 4.52 -10.69 3.92
CA THR A 143 5.55 -11.74 3.95
C THR A 143 6.39 -11.75 2.67
N ALA A 144 5.79 -11.50 1.50
CA ALA A 144 6.55 -11.34 0.27
C ALA A 144 7.48 -10.10 0.34
N ILE A 145 6.98 -8.99 0.90
CA ILE A 145 7.77 -7.78 1.12
C ILE A 145 8.96 -8.03 2.06
N SER A 146 8.75 -8.74 3.16
CA SER A 146 9.84 -9.06 4.10
C SER A 146 10.89 -10.01 3.50
N ARG A 147 10.54 -10.78 2.47
CA ARG A 147 11.48 -11.60 1.69
C ARG A 147 12.26 -10.81 0.62
N GLY A 148 11.95 -9.52 0.45
CA GLY A 148 12.60 -8.66 -0.56
C GLY A 148 11.82 -8.51 -1.87
N GLU A 149 10.58 -9.02 -1.96
CA GLU A 149 9.71 -8.77 -3.11
C GLU A 149 9.05 -7.38 -2.99
N SER A 150 8.84 -6.68 -4.11
CA SER A 150 8.11 -5.40 -4.04
C SER A 150 6.63 -5.63 -3.75
N SER A 151 5.98 -4.67 -3.06
CA SER A 151 4.53 -4.77 -2.78
C SER A 151 3.69 -4.88 -4.05
N ALA A 152 4.07 -4.15 -5.10
CA ALA A 152 3.42 -4.19 -6.40
C ALA A 152 3.55 -5.58 -7.05
N SER A 153 4.74 -6.18 -7.04
CA SER A 153 4.99 -7.52 -7.57
C SER A 153 4.14 -8.58 -6.84
N ALA A 154 4.13 -8.53 -5.51
CA ALA A 154 3.36 -9.47 -4.69
C ALA A 154 1.84 -9.37 -4.93
N VAL A 155 1.32 -8.14 -5.05
CA VAL A 155 -0.09 -7.87 -5.38
C VAL A 155 -0.44 -8.40 -6.76
N VAL A 156 0.37 -8.08 -7.78
CA VAL A 156 0.16 -8.54 -9.16
C VAL A 156 0.17 -10.06 -9.21
N ARG A 157 1.14 -10.70 -8.56
CA ARG A 157 1.25 -12.17 -8.51
C ARG A 157 0.00 -12.83 -7.91
N LEU A 158 -0.48 -12.34 -6.77
CA LEU A 158 -1.70 -12.85 -6.13
C LEU A 158 -2.95 -12.61 -7.00
N GLU A 159 -3.03 -11.46 -7.67
CA GLU A 159 -4.11 -11.15 -8.60
C GLU A 159 -4.08 -12.06 -9.82
N THR A 160 -2.90 -12.36 -10.37
CA THR A 160 -2.73 -13.33 -11.46
C THR A 160 -3.19 -14.73 -11.04
N LEU A 161 -2.83 -15.20 -9.83
CA LEU A 161 -3.31 -16.49 -9.30
C LEU A 161 -4.83 -16.51 -9.16
N ARG A 162 -5.41 -15.40 -8.66
CA ARG A 162 -6.87 -15.23 -8.55
C ARG A 162 -7.53 -15.29 -9.93
N ALA A 163 -7.04 -14.53 -10.89
CA ALA A 163 -7.58 -14.42 -12.23
C ALA A 163 -7.46 -15.73 -13.02
N ASN A 164 -6.30 -16.39 -12.96
CA ASN A 164 -6.07 -17.68 -13.62
C ASN A 164 -6.97 -18.78 -13.06
N GLY A 165 -7.24 -18.77 -11.75
CA GLY A 165 -8.15 -19.71 -11.11
C GLY A 165 -9.64 -19.33 -11.22
N GLY A 166 -9.96 -18.11 -11.64
CA GLY A 166 -11.33 -17.56 -11.57
C GLY A 166 -11.87 -17.48 -10.15
N TRP A 167 -11.00 -17.28 -9.15
CA TRP A 167 -11.36 -17.36 -7.73
C TRP A 167 -11.81 -16.02 -7.16
N SER A 168 -12.74 -16.03 -6.21
CA SER A 168 -13.01 -14.84 -5.38
C SER A 168 -11.95 -14.66 -4.31
N LEU A 169 -11.85 -13.48 -3.68
CA LEU A 169 -10.92 -13.26 -2.57
C LEU A 169 -11.10 -14.27 -1.41
N SER A 170 -12.35 -14.66 -1.13
CA SER A 170 -12.60 -15.70 -0.12
C SER A 170 -12.08 -17.08 -0.52
N GLN A 171 -12.09 -17.39 -1.82
CA GLN A 171 -11.55 -18.63 -2.37
C GLN A 171 -10.01 -18.61 -2.42
N LEU A 172 -9.41 -17.45 -2.73
CA LEU A 172 -7.97 -17.23 -2.66
C LEU A 172 -7.48 -17.42 -1.21
N TYR A 173 -8.14 -16.79 -0.23
CA TYR A 173 -7.87 -16.99 1.20
C TYR A 173 -7.81 -18.48 1.59
N LYS A 174 -8.80 -19.28 1.18
CA LYS A 174 -8.85 -20.71 1.53
C LYS A 174 -7.61 -21.46 1.05
N ARG A 175 -7.15 -21.16 -0.17
CA ARG A 175 -5.99 -21.82 -0.79
C ARG A 175 -4.67 -21.38 -0.15
N LEU A 176 -4.55 -20.08 0.16
CA LEU A 176 -3.42 -19.56 0.94
C LEU A 176 -3.35 -20.23 2.32
N ASN A 177 -4.49 -20.34 3.02
CA ASN A 177 -4.53 -20.93 4.36
C ASN A 177 -4.24 -22.44 4.37
N LYS A 178 -4.61 -23.14 3.29
CA LYS A 178 -4.29 -24.56 3.10
C LYS A 178 -2.86 -24.81 2.59
N ARG A 179 -2.06 -23.76 2.36
CA ARG A 179 -0.73 -23.84 1.73
C ARG A 179 -0.74 -24.55 0.38
N GLU A 180 -1.89 -24.58 -0.30
CA GLU A 180 -2.03 -25.13 -1.66
C GLU A 180 -1.31 -24.26 -2.69
N LEU A 181 -1.02 -23.00 -2.33
CA LEU A 181 -0.17 -22.10 -3.08
C LEU A 181 1.18 -22.02 -2.36
N ILE A 182 2.16 -22.75 -2.89
CA ILE A 182 3.53 -22.73 -2.38
C ILE A 182 4.14 -21.38 -2.77
N PHE A 183 4.51 -20.59 -1.75
CA PHE A 183 5.33 -19.40 -1.91
C PHE A 183 6.79 -19.82 -1.76
N PRO A 184 7.56 -19.88 -2.87
CA PRO A 184 8.99 -20.10 -2.81
C PRO A 184 9.66 -19.01 -1.95
#